data_AF-A0A138AG15-F1
#
_entry.id   AF-A0A138AG15-F1
#
_cell.length_a   1.000
_cell.length_b   1.000
_cell.length_c   1.000
_cell.angle_alpha   90.00
_cell.angle_beta   90.00
_cell.angle_gamma   90.00
#
_symmetry.space_group_name_H-M   'P 1'
#
loop_
_entity.id
_entity.type
_entity.pdbx_description
1 polymer ?
#
loop_
_entity_poly.entity_id
_entity_poly.type
_entity_poly.pdbx_seq_one_letter_code
_entity_poly.pdbx_strand_id
1 'polypeptide(L)' 'MWAGQFCDIVDRLDPEQAGILLDVAYSSWLENSEPTRCELEVLARQIVGEITADDALTALSLQRS' A
#
# COMPACT_ATOMS: atom_id res chain seq x y z
N MET A 1 7.56 14.72 11.33
CA MET A 1 8.28 14.89 10.05
C MET A 1 8.03 13.63 9.24
N TRP A 2 7.25 13.71 8.17
CA TRP A 2 6.82 12.56 7.36
C TRP A 2 7.93 12.21 6.35
N ALA A 3 9.00 11.56 6.81
CA ALA A 3 10.14 11.27 5.94
C ALA A 3 10.23 9.78 5.63
N GLY A 4 10.22 9.44 4.33
CA GLY A 4 11.38 8.76 3.78
C GLY A 4 11.18 7.67 2.72
N GLN A 5 10.03 6.98 2.65
CA GLN A 5 9.86 5.88 1.68
C GLN A 5 8.46 5.79 1.09
N PHE A 6 7.41 5.91 1.92
CA PHE A 6 6.03 5.89 1.43
C PHE A 6 5.71 7.05 0.47
N CYS A 7 6.14 8.27 0.79
CA CYS A 7 5.96 9.43 -0.08
C CYS A 7 6.66 9.24 -1.44
N ASP A 8 7.87 8.68 -1.44
CA ASP A 8 8.66 8.44 -2.65
C ASP A 8 8.01 7.40 -3.59
N ILE A 9 7.32 6.41 -3.02
CA ILE A 9 6.56 5.41 -3.80
C ILE A 9 5.29 6.05 -4.37
N VAL A 10 4.59 6.86 -3.56
CA VAL A 10 3.37 7.55 -3.99
C VAL A 10 3.66 8.55 -5.11
N ASP A 11 4.79 9.25 -5.06
CA ASP A 11 5.24 10.19 -6.11
C ASP A 11 5.52 9.50 -7.45
N ARG A 12 5.67 8.16 -7.47
CA ARG A 12 5.91 7.36 -8.68
C ARG A 12 4.65 6.74 -9.26
N LEU A 13 3.51 6.84 -8.56
CA LEU A 13 2.24 6.33 -9.07
C LEU A 13 1.74 7.25 -10.19
N ASP A 14 1.37 6.65 -11.32
CA ASP A 14 0.53 7.36 -12.28
C ASP A 14 -0.92 7.54 -11.73
N PRO A 15 -1.77 8.37 -12.35
CA PRO A 15 -3.12 8.61 -11.86
C PRO A 15 -4.01 7.36 -11.74
N GLU A 16 -3.80 6.35 -12.60
CA GLU A 16 -4.57 5.10 -12.57
C GLU A 16 -4.13 4.24 -11.36
N GLN A 17 -2.82 4.12 -11.17
CA GLN A 17 -2.21 3.44 -10.02
C GLN A 17 -2.55 4.11 -8.69
N ALA A 18 -2.54 5.44 -8.64
CA ALA A 18 -2.96 6.21 -7.48
C ALA A 18 -4.45 6.00 -7.17
N GLY A 19 -5.29 5.90 -8.20
CA GLY A 19 -6.70 5.55 -8.06
C GLY A 19 -6.92 4.20 -7.39
N ILE A 20 -6.18 3.16 -7.82
CA ILE A 20 -6.24 1.82 -7.21
C ILE A 20 -5.86 1.87 -5.73
N LEU A 21 -4.77 2.55 -5.38
CA LEU A 21 -4.33 2.65 -3.98
C LEU A 21 -5.37 3.36 -3.11
N LEU A 22 -5.99 4.43 -3.62
CA LEU A 22 -7.05 5.16 -2.92
C LEU A 22 -8.32 4.33 -2.76
N ASP A 23 -8.72 3.57 -3.79
CA ASP A 23 -9.90 2.70 -3.74
C ASP A 23 -9.74 1.61 -2.68
N VAL A 24 -8.55 1.00 -2.59
CA VAL A 24 -8.25 0.01 -1.54
C VAL A 24 -8.28 0.67 -0.16
N ALA A 25 -7.61 1.81 0.01
CA ALA A 25 -7.59 2.53 1.28
C ALA A 25 -8.99 2.94 1.75
N TYR A 26 -9.82 3.42 0.82
CA TYR A 26 -11.20 3.83 1.08
C TYR A 26 -12.09 2.63 1.43
N SER A 27 -11.93 1.50 0.73
CA SER A 27 -12.68 0.27 1.02
C SER A 27 -12.36 -0.27 2.42
N SER A 28 -11.08 -0.31 2.80
CA SER A 28 -10.67 -0.72 4.15
C SER A 28 -11.24 0.22 5.24
N TRP A 29 -11.25 1.54 4.98
CA TRP A 29 -11.85 2.51 5.88
C TRP A 29 -13.36 2.30 6.07
N LEU A 30 -14.10 2.01 4.99
CA LEU A 30 -15.53 1.68 5.05
C LEU A 30 -15.82 0.43 5.90
N GLU A 31 -14.89 -0.52 5.91
CA GLU A 31 -14.97 -1.73 6.75
C GLU A 31 -14.59 -1.48 8.22
N ASN A 32 -14.37 -0.22 8.63
CA ASN A 32 -13.81 0.17 9.93
C ASN A 32 -12.43 -0.45 10.23
N SER A 33 -11.72 -0.87 9.19
CA SER A 33 -10.36 -1.37 9.28
C SER A 33 -9.45 -0.30 8.67
N GLU A 34 -9.08 0.72 9.46
CA GLU A 34 -8.15 1.73 8.97
C GLU A 34 -6.84 1.03 8.55
N PRO A 35 -6.48 1.09 7.25
CA PRO A 35 -5.31 0.39 6.77
C PRO A 35 -4.08 1.01 7.41
N THR A 36 -3.22 0.18 7.96
CA THR A 36 -1.95 0.62 8.52
C THR A 36 -1.09 1.22 7.42
N ARG A 37 -0.20 2.14 7.80
CA ARG A 37 0.80 2.69 6.88
C ARG A 37 1.61 1.59 6.18
N CYS A 38 1.90 0.51 6.89
CA CYS A 38 2.67 -0.61 6.36
C CYS A 38 1.90 -1.38 5.29
N GLU A 39 0.59 -1.59 5.47
CA GLU A 39 -0.29 -2.18 4.46
C GLU A 39 -0.35 -1.33 3.19
N LEU A 40 -0.52 -0.02 3.34
CA LEU A 40 -0.53 0.91 2.20
C LEU A 40 0.81 0.93 1.45
N GLU A 41 1.94 0.86 2.17
CA GLU A 41 3.26 0.82 1.56
C GLU A 41 3.50 -0.47 0.76
N VAL A 42 3.12 -1.63 1.32
CA VAL A 42 3.21 -2.92 0.62
C VAL A 42 2.37 -2.91 -0.65
N LEU A 43 1.14 -2.41 -0.58
CA LEU A 43 0.25 -2.27 -1.74
C LEU A 43 0.82 -1.32 -2.78
N ALA A 44 1.32 -0.15 -2.38
CA ALA A 44 1.91 0.81 -3.30
C ALA A 44 3.11 0.23 -4.05
N ARG A 45 3.97 -0.55 -3.35
CA ARG A 45 5.13 -1.24 -3.95
C ARG A 45 4.69 -2.34 -4.92
N GLN A 46 3.62 -3.06 -4.63
CA GLN A 46 3.05 -4.04 -5.55
C GLN A 46 2.50 -3.36 -6.81
N ILE A 47 1.78 -2.25 -6.67
CA ILE A 47 1.18 -1.50 -7.79
C ILE A 47 2.26 -0.96 -8.75
N VAL A 48 3.36 -0.43 -8.22
CA VAL A 48 4.51 0.03 -9.05
C VAL A 48 5.40 -1.12 -9.55
N GLY A 49 5.09 -2.36 -9.20
CA GLY A 49 5.83 -3.55 -9.62
C GLY A 49 7.19 -3.75 -8.95
N GLU A 50 7.43 -3.13 -7.78
CA GLU A 50 8.67 -3.34 -7.01
C GLU A 50 8.71 -4.71 -6.32
N ILE A 51 7.54 -5.25 -5.98
CA ILE A 51 7.38 -6.54 -5.32
C ILE A 51 6.28 -7.34 -6.02
N THR A 52 6.37 -8.66 -5.95
CA THR A 52 5.31 -9.54 -6.49
C THR A 52 4.11 -9.61 -5.53
N ALA A 53 2.99 -10.16 -6.01
CA ALA A 53 1.83 -10.42 -5.15
C ALA A 53 2.17 -11.39 -3.99
N ASP A 54 3.02 -12.39 -4.24
CA ASP A 54 3.49 -13.34 -3.22
C ASP A 54 4.35 -12.65 -2.14
N ASP A 55 5.23 -11.72 -2.56
CA ASP A 55 6.03 -10.91 -1.64
C ASP A 55 5.12 -10.03 -0.77
N ALA A 56 4.11 -9.41 -1.38
CA ALA A 56 3.13 -8.59 -0.68
C ALA A 56 2.36 -9.40 0.37
N LEU A 57 1.86 -10.59 -0.01
CA LEU A 57 1.14 -11.49 0.89
C LEU A 57 2.03 -11.94 2.06
N THR A 58 3.30 -12.24 1.79
CA THR A 58 4.29 -12.63 2.81
C THR A 58 4.53 -11.49 3.79
N ALA A 59 4.74 -10.27 3.29
CA ALA A 59 4.97 -9.08 4.11
C ALA A 59 3.78 -8.77 5.03
N LEU A 60 2.54 -8.87 4.52
CA LEU A 60 1.32 -8.65 5.30
C LEU A 60 1.08 -9.75 6.34
N SER A 61 1.43 -11.01 6.02
CA SER A 61 1.26 -12.15 6.93
C SER A 61 2.20 -12.07 8.14
N LEU A 62 3.42 -11.56 7.95
CA LEU A 62 4.41 -11.37 9.03
C LEU A 62 3.99 -10.30 10.04
N GLN A 63 3.13 -9.34 9.66
CA GLN A 63 2.67 -8.27 10.55
C GLN A 63 1.54 -8.70 11.49
N ARG A 64 0.85 -9.81 11.19
CA ARG A 64 -0.30 -10.29 11.95
C ARG A 64 0.04 -11.43 12.94
N SER A 65 1.32 -11.81 13.03
CA SER A 65 1.85 -12.82 13.98
C SER A 65 2.53 -12.17 15.18
#